data_AF-A0AA38VZJ4-F1
#
_entry.id   AF-A0AA38VZJ4-F1
#
_cell.length_a   1.000
_cell.length_b   1.000
_cell.length_c   1.000
_cell.angle_alpha   90.00
_cell.angle_beta   90.00
_cell.angle_gamma   90.00
#
_symmetry.space_group_name_H-M   'P 1'
#
loop_
_entity.id
_entity.type
_entity.pdbx_description
1 polymer ?
#
loop_
_entity_poly.entity_id
_entity_poly.type
_entity_poly.pdbx_seq_one_letter_code
_entity_poly.pdbx_strand_id
1 'polypeptide(L)'
;METQERNMPFIKNLASSDRKLRTKSLESLRNFLSARQVASALSPLDVLKLWKGLFYALWMCDRPLPQQALAQDLADLVYVLPTPARGGDNGGEEVAVVAAWLRGFWATMAREWTGIDVLRMDKFLLLVRRVLGASLAWMRVADGEEAGRTKKRRSGGEEKTRKSRWDGKRVDAVIGVLGEFPFVLEEDAKTSRQQEGGESEEKKKGDELTPRFVPVGLKLHALDIWVDEAEKVGLLEDEDEEAKDIVRRITELVDELEKGTTSPAVRIRSKQSLLDDRLPFNNIAGSDAGSE
;
A
#
# COMPACT_ATOMS: atom_id res chain seq x y z
N MET A 1 -2.71 -30.75 11.51
CA MET A 1 -4.13 -30.35 11.49
C MET A 1 -4.41 -29.83 10.09
N GLU A 2 -5.14 -30.61 9.28
CA GLU A 2 -5.64 -30.12 7.99
C GLU A 2 -6.43 -28.84 8.23
N THR A 3 -5.92 -27.74 7.71
CA THR A 3 -6.53 -26.42 7.88
C THR A 3 -7.59 -26.30 6.79
N GLN A 4 -8.85 -26.22 7.20
CA GLN A 4 -10.02 -26.18 6.31
C GLN A 4 -9.89 -25.05 5.27
N GLU A 5 -10.08 -25.36 3.99
CA GLU A 5 -10.23 -24.35 2.95
C GLU A 5 -11.32 -23.35 3.36
N ARG A 6 -10.94 -22.07 3.50
CA ARG A 6 -11.90 -21.02 3.84
C ARG A 6 -12.89 -20.83 2.71
N ASN A 7 -14.15 -21.13 2.99
CA ASN A 7 -15.22 -20.96 2.03
C ASN A 7 -15.54 -19.46 1.81
N MET A 8 -15.06 -18.90 0.70
CA MET A 8 -15.31 -17.52 0.28
C MET A 8 -16.13 -17.49 -1.03
N PRO A 9 -17.43 -17.87 -0.99
CA PRO A 9 -18.22 -18.12 -2.19
C PRO A 9 -18.47 -16.85 -3.03
N PHE A 10 -18.38 -15.67 -2.41
CA PHE A 10 -18.56 -14.38 -3.08
C PHE A 10 -17.44 -14.04 -4.08
N ILE A 11 -16.25 -14.66 -3.97
CA ILE A 11 -15.10 -14.36 -4.86
C ILE A 11 -15.46 -14.63 -6.33
N LYS A 12 -16.15 -15.74 -6.61
CA LYS A 12 -16.55 -16.09 -7.99
C LYS A 12 -17.48 -15.04 -8.60
N ASN A 13 -18.34 -14.44 -7.77
CA ASN A 13 -19.31 -13.44 -8.21
C ASN A 13 -18.70 -12.05 -8.41
N LEU A 14 -17.50 -11.77 -7.87
CA LEU A 14 -16.76 -10.53 -8.16
C LEU A 14 -16.39 -10.42 -9.65
N ALA A 15 -16.15 -11.56 -10.32
CA ALA A 15 -15.84 -11.62 -11.75
C ALA A 15 -17.09 -11.84 -12.63
N SER A 16 -18.30 -11.81 -12.07
CA SER A 16 -19.54 -12.02 -12.84
C SER A 16 -19.75 -10.92 -13.87
N SER A 17 -20.35 -11.25 -15.03
CA SER A 17 -20.78 -10.26 -16.01
C SER A 17 -21.94 -9.38 -15.51
N ASP A 18 -22.75 -9.89 -14.57
CA ASP A 18 -23.84 -9.14 -13.95
C ASP A 18 -23.31 -8.13 -12.91
N ARG A 19 -23.52 -6.84 -13.19
CA ARG A 19 -23.14 -5.73 -12.31
C ARG A 19 -23.78 -5.86 -10.92
N LYS A 20 -25.04 -6.27 -10.81
CA LYS A 20 -25.73 -6.37 -9.50
C LYS A 20 -25.10 -7.45 -8.63
N LEU A 21 -24.72 -8.58 -9.23
CA LEU A 21 -24.01 -9.65 -8.52
C LEU A 21 -22.62 -9.18 -8.06
N ARG A 22 -21.89 -8.44 -8.88
CA ARG A 22 -20.60 -7.85 -8.47
C ARG A 22 -20.75 -6.91 -7.28
N THR A 23 -21.70 -5.97 -7.34
CA THR A 23 -21.96 -5.01 -6.26
C THR A 23 -22.32 -5.70 -4.94
N LYS A 24 -23.25 -6.67 -4.96
CA LYS A 24 -23.61 -7.45 -3.77
C LYS A 24 -22.43 -8.25 -3.20
N SER A 25 -21.55 -8.73 -4.07
CA SER A 25 -20.36 -9.49 -3.67
C SER A 25 -19.29 -8.60 -3.06
N LEU A 26 -19.15 -7.35 -3.53
CA LEU A 26 -18.29 -6.34 -2.90
C LEU A 26 -18.82 -5.95 -1.52
N GLU A 27 -20.13 -5.78 -1.34
CA GLU A 27 -20.72 -5.56 -0.01
C GLU A 27 -20.48 -6.73 0.94
N SER A 28 -20.63 -7.96 0.43
CA SER A 28 -20.34 -9.18 1.20
C SER A 28 -18.86 -9.25 1.61
N LEU A 29 -17.96 -8.86 0.70
CA LEU A 29 -16.52 -8.77 0.99
C LEU A 29 -16.24 -7.73 2.08
N ARG A 30 -16.85 -6.54 2.03
CA ARG A 30 -16.65 -5.50 3.06
C ARG A 30 -17.06 -6.01 4.44
N ASN A 31 -18.22 -6.66 4.54
CA ASN A 31 -18.68 -7.27 5.79
C ASN A 31 -17.71 -8.37 6.27
N PHE A 32 -17.22 -9.21 5.34
CA PHE A 32 -16.26 -10.26 5.65
C PHE A 32 -14.93 -9.69 6.18
N LEU A 33 -14.40 -8.62 5.57
CA LEU A 33 -13.16 -7.98 5.99
C LEU A 33 -13.29 -7.19 7.30
N SER A 34 -14.48 -6.63 7.61
CA SER A 34 -14.71 -5.92 8.87
C SER A 34 -14.73 -6.84 10.10
N ALA A 35 -14.96 -8.14 9.90
CA ALA A 35 -14.98 -9.11 10.99
C ALA A 35 -13.55 -9.42 11.45
N ARG A 36 -13.12 -8.83 12.57
CA ARG A 36 -11.74 -8.93 13.08
C ARG A 36 -11.18 -10.34 13.12
N GLN A 37 -11.94 -11.29 13.68
CA GLN A 37 -11.50 -12.68 13.80
C GLN A 37 -11.28 -13.36 12.44
N VAL A 38 -11.99 -12.91 11.41
CA VAL A 38 -11.86 -13.42 10.05
C VAL A 38 -10.61 -12.82 9.40
N ALA A 39 -10.50 -11.50 9.42
CA ALA A 39 -9.42 -10.75 8.80
C ALA A 39 -8.04 -11.08 9.39
N SER A 40 -7.93 -11.18 10.72
CA SER A 40 -6.68 -11.53 11.42
C SER A 40 -6.15 -12.91 11.07
N ALA A 41 -7.02 -13.82 10.64
CA ALA A 41 -6.64 -15.18 10.33
C ALA A 41 -6.60 -15.48 8.81
N LEU A 42 -6.64 -14.44 7.96
CA LEU A 42 -6.46 -14.60 6.52
C LEU A 42 -5.03 -15.02 6.20
N SER A 43 -4.89 -16.13 5.47
CA SER A 43 -3.59 -16.55 4.94
C SER A 43 -3.17 -15.66 3.75
N PRO A 44 -1.87 -15.62 3.40
CA PRO A 44 -1.41 -14.96 2.18
C PRO A 44 -2.17 -15.46 0.93
N LEU A 45 -2.47 -16.76 0.86
CA LEU A 45 -3.23 -17.37 -0.23
C LEU A 45 -4.67 -16.84 -0.30
N ASP A 46 -5.33 -16.66 0.84
CA ASP A 46 -6.69 -16.08 0.88
C ASP A 46 -6.69 -14.66 0.32
N VAL A 47 -5.73 -13.84 0.76
CA VAL A 47 -5.58 -12.47 0.28
C VAL A 47 -5.33 -12.44 -1.24
N LEU A 48 -4.49 -13.33 -1.77
CA LEU A 48 -4.26 -13.44 -3.22
C LEU A 48 -5.51 -13.87 -3.99
N LYS A 49 -6.33 -14.79 -3.44
CA LYS A 49 -7.62 -15.17 -4.03
C LYS A 49 -8.59 -13.98 -4.06
N LEU A 50 -8.64 -13.21 -2.97
CA LEU A 50 -9.49 -12.03 -2.85
C LEU A 50 -9.09 -10.94 -3.85
N TRP A 51 -7.81 -10.56 -3.88
CA TRP A 51 -7.32 -9.55 -4.82
C TRP A 51 -7.44 -9.98 -6.28
N LYS A 52 -7.30 -11.27 -6.60
CA LYS A 52 -7.61 -11.77 -7.94
C LYS A 52 -9.09 -11.54 -8.29
N GLY A 53 -10.01 -11.81 -7.37
CA GLY A 53 -11.43 -11.51 -7.56
C GLY A 53 -11.69 -10.00 -7.79
N LEU A 54 -11.06 -9.15 -6.98
CA LEU A 54 -11.17 -7.68 -7.10
C LEU A 54 -10.58 -7.15 -8.41
N PHE A 55 -9.44 -7.69 -8.85
CA PHE A 55 -8.83 -7.38 -10.14
C PHE A 55 -9.83 -7.64 -11.28
N TYR A 56 -10.47 -8.82 -11.30
CA TYR A 56 -11.47 -9.13 -12.32
C TYR A 56 -12.77 -8.35 -12.16
N ALA A 57 -13.13 -7.89 -10.96
CA ALA A 57 -14.25 -6.97 -10.77
C ALA A 57 -14.01 -5.64 -11.51
N LEU A 58 -12.80 -5.08 -11.42
CA LEU A 58 -12.41 -3.88 -12.18
C LEU A 58 -12.22 -4.18 -13.67
N TRP A 59 -11.69 -5.35 -14.01
CA TRP A 59 -11.57 -5.81 -15.40
C TRP A 59 -12.92 -5.77 -16.14
N MET A 60 -13.99 -6.23 -15.49
CA MET A 60 -15.37 -6.26 -16.03
C MET A 60 -16.11 -4.90 -15.92
N CYS A 61 -15.45 -3.85 -15.42
CA CYS A 61 -16.02 -2.51 -15.34
C CYS A 61 -15.62 -1.69 -16.57
N ASP A 62 -16.56 -1.42 -17.47
CA ASP A 62 -16.29 -0.77 -18.77
C ASP A 62 -16.71 0.70 -18.84
N ARG A 63 -17.46 1.20 -17.83
CA ARG A 63 -17.94 2.59 -17.81
C ARG A 63 -16.98 3.47 -17.01
N PRO A 64 -16.58 4.67 -17.50
CA PRO A 64 -15.57 5.50 -16.84
C PRO A 64 -15.91 5.89 -15.38
N LEU A 65 -17.10 6.44 -15.12
CA LEU A 65 -17.47 6.85 -13.75
C LEU A 65 -17.54 5.65 -12.78
N PRO A 66 -18.14 4.50 -13.14
CA PRO A 66 -18.04 3.28 -12.34
C PRO A 66 -16.62 2.75 -12.14
N GLN A 67 -15.70 2.91 -13.10
CA GLN A 67 -14.29 2.52 -12.91
C GLN A 67 -13.62 3.38 -11.84
N GLN A 68 -13.84 4.69 -11.87
CA GLN A 68 -13.30 5.61 -10.87
C GLN A 68 -13.85 5.32 -9.47
N ALA A 69 -15.17 5.15 -9.36
CA ALA A 69 -15.82 4.79 -8.10
C ALA A 69 -15.30 3.44 -7.57
N LEU A 70 -15.23 2.42 -8.43
CA LEU A 70 -14.75 1.11 -8.02
C LEU A 70 -13.28 1.17 -7.60
N ALA A 71 -12.40 1.88 -8.32
CA ALA A 71 -11.01 2.03 -7.92
C ALA A 71 -10.86 2.68 -6.53
N GLN A 72 -11.71 3.66 -6.21
CA GLN A 72 -11.79 4.24 -4.87
C GLN A 72 -12.31 3.23 -3.84
N ASP A 73 -13.42 2.54 -4.12
CA ASP A 73 -14.02 1.56 -3.22
C ASP A 73 -13.04 0.43 -2.86
N LEU A 74 -12.21 0.00 -3.82
CA LEU A 74 -11.17 -1.02 -3.64
C LEU A 74 -10.00 -0.50 -2.80
N ALA A 75 -9.57 0.74 -3.02
CA ALA A 75 -8.53 1.37 -2.21
C ALA A 75 -8.98 1.54 -0.75
N ASP A 76 -10.24 1.92 -0.53
CA ASP A 76 -10.82 2.16 0.79
C ASP A 76 -11.03 0.87 1.61
N LEU A 77 -10.85 -0.32 1.01
CA LEU A 77 -10.88 -1.59 1.75
C LEU A 77 -9.80 -1.64 2.84
N VAL A 78 -8.71 -0.88 2.70
CA VAL A 78 -7.68 -0.75 3.74
C VAL A 78 -8.24 -0.21 5.06
N TYR A 79 -9.28 0.62 5.02
CA TYR A 79 -9.96 1.18 6.19
C TYR A 79 -11.08 0.29 6.74
N VAL A 80 -11.48 -0.73 5.98
CA VAL A 80 -12.47 -1.72 6.41
C VAL A 80 -11.82 -2.82 7.27
N LEU A 81 -10.54 -3.09 7.02
CA LEU A 81 -9.75 -4.03 7.83
C LEU A 81 -9.63 -3.53 9.28
N PRO A 82 -9.50 -4.45 10.25
CA PRO A 82 -9.28 -4.08 11.65
C PRO A 82 -8.04 -3.18 11.76
N THR A 83 -8.21 -2.03 12.41
CA THR A 83 -7.13 -1.08 12.68
C THR A 83 -6.92 -0.95 14.18
N PRO A 84 -5.66 -0.84 14.63
CA PRO A 84 -5.34 -0.87 16.04
C PRO A 84 -6.00 0.30 16.77
N ALA A 85 -6.91 -0.02 17.69
CA ALA A 85 -7.36 0.94 18.71
C ALA A 85 -6.19 1.18 19.68
N ARG A 86 -5.77 2.44 19.85
CA ARG A 86 -4.60 2.79 20.66
C ARG A 86 -4.78 2.33 22.12
N GLY A 87 -3.92 1.43 22.59
CA GLY A 87 -3.80 1.03 24.01
C GLY A 87 -3.85 -0.47 24.29
N GLY A 88 -4.15 -1.32 23.30
CA GLY A 88 -4.03 -2.77 23.42
C GLY A 88 -2.67 -3.28 22.93
N ASP A 89 -2.10 -4.27 23.64
CA ASP A 89 -0.86 -4.98 23.26
C ASP A 89 -0.92 -5.60 21.85
N ASN A 90 -2.12 -5.74 21.29
CA ASN A 90 -2.39 -6.36 19.98
C ASN A 90 -2.13 -5.45 18.77
N GLY A 91 -1.61 -4.23 18.96
CA GLY A 91 -1.44 -3.27 17.86
C GLY A 91 -0.50 -3.72 16.73
N GLY A 92 0.39 -4.69 16.99
CA GLY A 92 1.26 -5.27 15.96
C GLY A 92 0.55 -6.23 15.01
N GLU A 93 -0.39 -7.04 15.51
CA GLU A 93 -1.10 -8.05 14.72
C GLU A 93 -2.01 -7.39 13.68
N GLU A 94 -2.71 -6.32 14.05
CA GLU A 94 -3.63 -5.60 13.16
C GLU A 94 -2.90 -4.85 12.04
N VAL A 95 -1.72 -4.29 12.35
CA VAL A 95 -0.83 -3.71 11.32
C VAL A 95 -0.36 -4.78 10.35
N ALA A 96 -0.05 -5.99 10.84
CA ALA A 96 0.36 -7.10 9.98
C ALA A 96 -0.75 -7.55 9.01
N VAL A 97 -2.03 -7.48 9.41
CA VAL A 97 -3.18 -7.77 8.52
C VAL A 97 -3.23 -6.80 7.35
N VAL A 98 -3.09 -5.49 7.63
CA VAL A 98 -3.08 -4.48 6.57
C VAL A 98 -1.85 -4.62 5.68
N ALA A 99 -0.67 -4.88 6.27
CA ALA A 99 0.54 -5.16 5.50
C ALA A 99 0.34 -6.37 4.57
N ALA A 100 -0.20 -7.48 5.07
CA ALA A 100 -0.51 -8.66 4.26
C ALA A 100 -1.52 -8.37 3.14
N TRP A 101 -2.55 -7.57 3.41
CA TRP A 101 -3.50 -7.11 2.42
C TRP A 101 -2.84 -6.31 1.29
N LEU A 102 -1.96 -5.36 1.63
CA LEU A 102 -1.22 -4.55 0.67
C LEU A 102 -0.20 -5.38 -0.12
N ARG A 103 0.51 -6.32 0.52
CA ARG A 103 1.38 -7.28 -0.18
C ARG A 103 0.59 -8.08 -1.23
N GLY A 104 -0.60 -8.55 -0.87
CA GLY A 104 -1.47 -9.26 -1.81
C GLY A 104 -1.94 -8.40 -2.99
N PHE A 105 -2.17 -7.11 -2.77
CA PHE A 105 -2.46 -6.16 -3.84
C PHE A 105 -1.28 -6.08 -4.82
N TRP A 106 -0.09 -5.74 -4.33
CA TRP A 106 1.08 -5.55 -5.17
C TRP A 106 1.51 -6.85 -5.86
N ALA A 107 1.40 -7.99 -5.18
CA ALA A 107 1.64 -9.31 -5.78
C ALA A 107 0.64 -9.61 -6.91
N THR A 108 -0.64 -9.29 -6.73
CA THR A 108 -1.64 -9.47 -7.78
C THR A 108 -1.36 -8.55 -8.97
N MET A 109 -1.08 -7.26 -8.71
CA MET A 109 -0.77 -6.31 -9.77
C MET A 109 0.49 -6.70 -10.54
N ALA A 110 1.56 -7.09 -9.86
CA ALA A 110 2.80 -7.52 -10.51
C ALA A 110 2.62 -8.82 -11.32
N ARG A 111 1.77 -9.76 -10.89
CA ARG A 111 1.47 -10.96 -11.68
C ARG A 111 0.69 -10.65 -12.95
N GLU A 112 -0.33 -9.79 -12.87
CA GLU A 112 -1.27 -9.55 -13.96
C GLU A 112 -0.84 -8.41 -14.89
N TRP A 113 0.12 -7.56 -14.50
CA TRP A 113 0.45 -6.28 -15.18
C TRP A 113 0.67 -6.41 -16.69
N THR A 114 1.47 -7.40 -17.11
CA THR A 114 1.82 -7.61 -18.52
C THR A 114 0.68 -8.21 -19.34
N GLY A 115 -0.35 -8.74 -18.69
CA GLY A 115 -1.57 -9.24 -19.32
C GLY A 115 -2.64 -8.17 -19.52
N ILE A 116 -2.45 -6.97 -18.99
CA ILE A 116 -3.39 -5.85 -19.16
C ILE A 116 -3.18 -5.24 -20.55
N ASP A 117 -4.20 -5.29 -21.40
CA ASP A 117 -4.17 -4.64 -22.70
C ASP A 117 -4.29 -3.12 -22.57
N VAL A 118 -3.84 -2.41 -23.61
CA VAL A 118 -3.76 -0.94 -23.64
C VAL A 118 -5.11 -0.27 -23.37
N LEU A 119 -6.22 -0.86 -23.84
CA LEU A 119 -7.57 -0.28 -23.66
C LEU A 119 -8.08 -0.39 -22.22
N ARG A 120 -7.46 -1.25 -21.40
CA ARG A 120 -7.81 -1.43 -19.98
C ARG A 120 -6.80 -0.80 -19.03
N MET A 121 -5.64 -0.37 -19.53
CA MET A 121 -4.54 0.09 -18.69
C MET A 121 -4.94 1.25 -17.77
N ASP A 122 -5.64 2.26 -18.29
CA ASP A 122 -5.97 3.49 -17.56
C ASP A 122 -6.66 3.26 -16.20
N LYS A 123 -7.64 2.33 -16.14
CA LYS A 123 -8.34 2.03 -14.89
C LYS A 123 -7.45 1.30 -13.87
N PHE A 124 -6.49 0.51 -14.33
CA PHE A 124 -5.52 -0.15 -13.46
C PHE A 124 -4.41 0.79 -12.99
N LEU A 125 -3.98 1.74 -13.83
CA LEU A 125 -3.13 2.86 -13.41
C LEU A 125 -3.81 3.67 -12.31
N LEU A 126 -5.10 3.99 -12.48
CA LEU A 126 -5.90 4.67 -11.47
C LEU A 126 -6.03 3.85 -10.19
N LEU A 127 -6.27 2.54 -10.28
CA LEU A 127 -6.34 1.67 -9.11
C LEU A 127 -5.03 1.70 -8.30
N VAL A 128 -3.88 1.54 -8.95
CA VAL A 128 -2.56 1.63 -8.27
C VAL A 128 -2.39 2.97 -7.58
N ARG A 129 -2.75 4.07 -8.27
CA ARG A 129 -2.70 5.41 -7.68
C ARG A 129 -3.57 5.53 -6.42
N ARG A 130 -4.82 5.05 -6.47
CA ARG A 130 -5.73 5.11 -5.32
C ARG A 130 -5.30 4.24 -4.16
N VAL A 131 -4.82 3.02 -4.44
CA VAL A 131 -4.33 2.11 -3.38
C VAL A 131 -3.06 2.66 -2.74
N LEU A 132 -2.12 3.23 -3.52
CA LEU A 132 -0.94 3.89 -2.97
C LEU A 132 -1.33 5.06 -2.07
N GLY A 133 -2.17 5.98 -2.57
CA GLY A 133 -2.64 7.12 -1.78
C GLY A 133 -3.36 6.73 -0.50
N ALA A 134 -4.25 5.72 -0.55
CA ALA A 134 -4.90 5.18 0.64
C ALA A 134 -3.91 4.53 1.62
N SER A 135 -2.88 3.85 1.12
CA SER A 135 -1.82 3.26 1.95
C SER A 135 -1.03 4.34 2.70
N LEU A 136 -0.64 5.41 1.99
CA LEU A 136 0.07 6.53 2.60
C LEU A 136 -0.80 7.28 3.61
N ALA A 137 -2.07 7.52 3.28
CA ALA A 137 -3.02 8.14 4.20
C ALA A 137 -3.28 7.28 5.45
N TRP A 138 -3.28 5.96 5.32
CA TRP A 138 -3.47 5.02 6.42
C TRP A 138 -2.34 5.08 7.48
N MET A 139 -1.16 5.59 7.11
CA MET A 139 -0.06 5.84 8.05
C MET A 139 -0.39 6.89 9.11
N ARG A 140 -1.37 7.77 8.86
CA ARG A 140 -1.80 8.79 9.82
C ARG A 140 -2.55 8.19 11.01
N VAL A 141 -2.48 8.87 12.15
CA VAL A 141 -3.36 8.64 13.30
C VAL A 141 -4.75 9.22 12.97
N ALA A 142 -5.84 8.54 13.35
CA ALA A 142 -7.19 8.98 13.00
C ALA A 142 -7.61 10.30 13.70
N ASP A 143 -8.23 11.20 12.94
CA ASP A 143 -8.61 12.57 13.37
C ASP A 143 -9.60 12.64 14.55
N GLY A 144 -10.35 11.55 14.83
CA GLY A 144 -11.29 11.47 15.96
C GLY A 144 -10.63 11.51 17.35
N GLU A 145 -9.31 11.49 17.42
CA GLU A 145 -8.54 11.49 18.67
C GLU A 145 -7.70 12.77 18.89
N GLU A 146 -7.91 13.82 18.09
CA GLU A 146 -7.28 15.13 18.30
C GLU A 146 -7.92 15.92 19.47
N ALA A 147 -9.10 15.52 19.96
CA ALA A 147 -9.83 16.24 21.01
C ALA A 147 -9.51 15.83 22.46
N GLY A 148 -8.64 14.82 22.67
CA GLY A 148 -8.30 14.31 24.00
C GLY A 148 -7.09 14.98 24.63
N ARG A 149 -7.26 16.17 25.25
CA ARG A 149 -6.25 16.79 26.13
C ARG A 149 -5.95 15.87 27.33
N THR A 150 -4.96 15.00 27.24
CA THR A 150 -4.49 14.24 28.42
C THR A 150 -3.64 15.15 29.31
N LYS A 151 -4.27 15.86 30.25
CA LYS A 151 -3.60 16.61 31.32
C LYS A 151 -2.90 15.63 32.28
N LYS A 152 -1.63 15.29 32.01
CA LYS A 152 -0.79 14.62 33.01
C LYS A 152 -0.17 15.69 33.92
N ARG A 153 -0.78 15.93 35.09
CA ARG A 153 -0.18 16.75 36.15
C ARG A 153 1.06 16.05 36.69
N ARG A 154 2.24 16.53 36.33
CA ARG A 154 3.48 16.37 37.12
C ARG A 154 4.20 17.71 37.15
N SER A 155 4.61 18.12 38.34
CA SER A 155 5.34 19.35 38.59
C SER A 155 6.73 19.29 37.95
N GLY A 156 7.05 20.26 37.10
CA GLY A 156 8.38 20.45 36.51
C GLY A 156 8.34 20.40 34.98
N GLY A 157 8.39 21.57 34.35
CA GLY A 157 8.59 21.77 32.91
C GLY A 157 7.42 21.33 32.02
N GLU A 158 6.60 22.28 31.55
CA GLU A 158 5.63 22.02 30.48
C GLU A 158 6.37 21.82 29.14
N GLU A 159 6.85 20.62 28.88
CA GLU A 159 7.20 20.18 27.53
C GLU A 159 5.94 19.58 26.90
N LYS A 160 5.23 20.37 26.10
CA LYS A 160 4.11 19.90 25.27
C LYS A 160 4.69 18.94 24.21
N THR A 161 4.79 17.66 24.53
CA THR A 161 5.05 16.62 23.52
C THR A 161 3.86 16.61 22.55
N ARG A 162 4.05 17.21 21.37
CA ARG A 162 3.07 17.20 20.28
C ARG A 162 2.78 15.73 19.96
N LYS A 163 1.51 15.32 20.01
CA LYS A 163 1.11 13.95 19.67
C LYS A 163 1.46 13.75 18.18
N SER A 164 2.32 12.77 17.90
CA SER A 164 2.77 12.42 16.55
C SER A 164 1.59 12.21 15.61
N ARG A 165 1.66 12.80 14.41
CA ARG A 165 0.63 12.74 13.36
C ARG A 165 0.63 11.35 12.68
N TRP A 166 1.74 10.64 12.77
CA TRP A 166 2.02 9.41 12.06
C TRP A 166 2.17 8.22 13.02
N ASP A 167 1.58 7.07 12.69
CA ASP A 167 1.79 5.86 13.47
C ASP A 167 3.02 5.11 12.93
N GLY A 168 4.11 5.07 13.71
CA GLY A 168 5.37 4.46 13.29
C GLY A 168 5.25 3.01 12.82
N LYS A 169 4.38 2.19 13.44
CA LYS A 169 4.18 0.79 13.00
C LYS A 169 3.50 0.74 11.63
N ARG A 170 2.54 1.64 11.39
CA ARG A 170 1.86 1.75 10.09
C ARG A 170 2.81 2.25 9.01
N VAL A 171 3.64 3.23 9.34
CA VAL A 171 4.70 3.75 8.47
C VAL A 171 5.65 2.61 8.08
N ASP A 172 6.18 1.86 9.05
CA ASP A 172 7.09 0.75 8.79
C ASP A 172 6.46 -0.32 7.90
N ALA A 173 5.19 -0.64 8.13
CA ALA A 173 4.46 -1.59 7.30
C ALA A 173 4.30 -1.12 5.85
N VAL A 174 3.91 0.13 5.64
CA VAL A 174 3.70 0.68 4.28
C VAL A 174 5.02 0.83 3.54
N ILE A 175 6.05 1.40 4.18
CA ILE A 175 7.38 1.55 3.58
C ILE A 175 7.99 0.17 3.27
N GLY A 176 7.83 -0.81 4.18
CA GLY A 176 8.27 -2.18 3.94
C GLY A 176 7.65 -2.77 2.67
N VAL A 177 6.33 -2.59 2.48
CA VAL A 177 5.65 -3.06 1.26
C VAL A 177 6.15 -2.33 -0.01
N LEU A 178 6.46 -1.03 0.08
CA LEU A 178 7.04 -0.30 -1.05
C LEU A 178 8.43 -0.82 -1.44
N GLY A 179 9.28 -1.13 -0.45
CA GLY A 179 10.59 -1.73 -0.65
C GLY A 179 10.54 -3.17 -1.17
N GLU A 180 9.52 -3.95 -0.80
CA GLU A 180 9.33 -5.33 -1.25
C GLU A 180 8.79 -5.43 -2.70
N PHE A 181 8.05 -4.41 -3.17
CA PHE A 181 7.36 -4.46 -4.47
C PHE A 181 7.79 -3.37 -5.45
N PRO A 182 7.17 -2.17 -5.49
CA PRO A 182 7.45 -1.22 -6.55
C PRO A 182 8.92 -0.75 -6.59
N PHE A 183 9.60 -0.73 -5.43
CA PHE A 183 10.98 -0.24 -5.31
C PHE A 183 12.02 -1.33 -5.05
N VAL A 184 11.65 -2.61 -5.17
CA VAL A 184 12.58 -3.74 -4.99
C VAL A 184 13.59 -3.82 -6.13
N LEU A 185 14.84 -4.20 -5.83
CA LEU A 185 15.81 -4.59 -6.85
C LEU A 185 15.44 -5.94 -7.48
N GLU A 186 15.80 -6.13 -8.75
CA GLU A 186 15.48 -7.37 -9.47
C GLU A 186 16.16 -8.62 -8.88
N GLU A 187 17.31 -8.43 -8.23
CA GLU A 187 18.11 -9.50 -7.62
C GLU A 187 17.51 -9.90 -6.27
N ASP A 188 17.08 -8.95 -5.45
CA ASP A 188 16.49 -9.20 -4.13
C ASP A 188 15.12 -9.88 -4.22
N ALA A 189 14.35 -9.56 -5.26
CA ALA A 189 13.11 -10.28 -5.59
C ALA A 189 13.34 -11.76 -5.97
N LYS A 190 14.57 -12.15 -6.35
CA LYS A 190 14.96 -13.54 -6.63
C LYS A 190 15.54 -14.24 -5.40
N THR A 191 16.31 -13.53 -4.56
CA THR A 191 17.04 -14.09 -3.41
C THR A 191 16.14 -14.48 -2.24
N SER A 192 15.05 -13.74 -2.00
CA SER A 192 14.01 -14.04 -0.99
C SER A 192 13.46 -15.48 -1.07
N ARG A 193 13.61 -16.17 -2.21
CA ARG A 193 13.19 -17.56 -2.41
C ARG A 193 14.24 -18.63 -2.13
N GLN A 194 15.54 -18.32 -2.12
CA GLN A 194 16.58 -19.35 -1.94
C GLN A 194 16.78 -19.75 -0.47
N GLN A 195 16.32 -18.94 0.48
CA GLN A 195 16.51 -19.20 1.92
C GLN A 195 15.40 -20.04 2.57
N GLU A 196 14.21 -20.20 1.97
CA GLU A 196 13.06 -20.88 2.59
C GLU A 196 12.97 -22.39 2.24
N GLY A 197 14.09 -23.11 2.35
CA GLY A 197 14.13 -24.57 2.21
C GLY A 197 13.59 -25.29 3.44
N GLY A 198 12.28 -25.25 3.71
CA GLY A 198 11.71 -25.98 4.86
C GLY A 198 10.24 -25.78 5.24
N GLU A 199 9.32 -25.51 4.30
CA GLU A 199 7.98 -25.00 4.69
C GLU A 199 6.75 -25.74 4.13
N SER A 200 5.60 -25.50 4.77
CA SER A 200 4.28 -26.14 4.55
C SER A 200 3.72 -26.00 3.13
N GLU A 201 2.86 -26.92 2.68
CA GLU A 201 2.31 -26.95 1.30
C GLU A 201 1.48 -25.73 0.90
N GLU A 202 0.74 -25.09 1.82
CA GLU A 202 0.02 -23.84 1.50
C GLU A 202 0.94 -22.63 1.43
N LYS A 203 2.01 -22.58 2.25
CA LYS A 203 3.02 -21.53 2.13
C LYS A 203 3.78 -21.68 0.81
N LYS A 204 4.07 -22.91 0.37
CA LYS A 204 4.59 -23.21 -0.98
C LYS A 204 3.66 -22.75 -2.11
N LYS A 205 2.35 -23.00 -2.02
CA LYS A 205 1.37 -22.53 -3.03
C LYS A 205 1.21 -21.01 -3.01
N GLY A 206 1.24 -20.39 -1.83
CA GLY A 206 1.21 -18.94 -1.68
C GLY A 206 2.44 -18.27 -2.30
N ASP A 207 3.61 -18.85 -2.06
CA ASP A 207 4.90 -18.39 -2.58
C ASP A 207 5.09 -18.71 -4.09
N GLU A 208 4.39 -19.72 -4.61
CA GLU A 208 4.28 -19.94 -6.06
C GLU A 208 3.41 -18.86 -6.75
N LEU A 209 2.43 -18.31 -6.03
CA LEU A 209 1.47 -17.33 -6.55
C LEU A 209 1.92 -15.86 -6.37
N THR A 210 2.96 -15.61 -5.56
CA THR A 210 3.65 -14.33 -5.51
C THR A 210 4.53 -14.17 -6.77
N PRO A 211 4.47 -13.02 -7.44
CA PRO A 211 5.12 -12.83 -8.73
C PRO A 211 6.64 -12.90 -8.58
N ARG A 212 7.27 -13.59 -9.54
CA ARG A 212 8.72 -13.86 -9.52
C ARG A 212 9.59 -12.60 -9.70
N PHE A 213 8.98 -11.53 -10.19
CA PHE A 213 9.61 -10.24 -10.42
C PHE A 213 8.50 -9.20 -10.46
N VAL A 214 8.83 -7.94 -10.16
CA VAL A 214 7.91 -6.82 -10.34
C VAL A 214 8.11 -6.25 -11.74
N PRO A 215 7.09 -6.26 -12.62
CA PRO A 215 7.23 -5.79 -14.00
C PRO A 215 7.68 -4.33 -14.07
N VAL A 216 8.57 -4.04 -15.04
CA VAL A 216 9.13 -2.69 -15.25
C VAL A 216 8.03 -1.63 -15.34
N GLY A 217 6.94 -1.89 -16.07
CA GLY A 217 5.84 -0.93 -16.21
C GLY A 217 5.16 -0.58 -14.88
N LEU A 218 5.07 -1.51 -13.93
CA LEU A 218 4.50 -1.25 -12.61
C LEU A 218 5.45 -0.38 -11.77
N LYS A 219 6.76 -0.64 -11.85
CA LYS A 219 7.78 0.20 -11.20
C LYS A 219 7.74 1.63 -11.74
N LEU A 220 7.72 1.78 -13.07
CA LEU A 220 7.63 3.09 -13.73
C LEU A 220 6.39 3.86 -13.26
N HIS A 221 5.22 3.22 -13.25
CA HIS A 221 4.00 3.88 -12.78
C HIS A 221 4.07 4.27 -11.29
N ALA A 222 4.65 3.42 -10.43
CA ALA A 222 4.84 3.79 -9.02
C ALA A 222 5.79 4.99 -8.85
N LEU A 223 6.87 5.04 -9.64
CA LEU A 223 7.81 6.17 -9.67
C LEU A 223 7.13 7.46 -10.16
N ASP A 224 6.15 7.35 -11.08
CA ASP A 224 5.43 8.50 -11.65
C ASP A 224 4.48 9.18 -10.66
N ILE A 225 4.06 8.47 -9.62
CA ILE A 225 2.92 8.90 -8.80
C ILE A 225 3.24 9.02 -7.31
N TRP A 226 4.38 8.51 -6.83
CA TRP A 226 4.63 8.46 -5.39
C TRP A 226 4.75 9.85 -4.76
N VAL A 227 5.39 10.81 -5.45
CA VAL A 227 5.49 12.20 -4.98
C VAL A 227 4.11 12.85 -4.93
N ASP A 228 3.29 12.67 -5.96
CA ASP A 228 1.91 13.20 -6.00
C ASP A 228 1.06 12.69 -4.84
N GLU A 229 1.09 11.37 -4.59
CA GLU A 229 0.27 10.79 -3.54
C GLU A 229 0.83 11.12 -2.15
N ALA A 230 2.14 11.31 -2.01
CA ALA A 230 2.77 11.82 -0.78
C ALA A 230 2.36 13.27 -0.48
N GLU A 231 2.41 14.16 -1.48
CA GLU A 231 1.95 15.54 -1.37
C GLU A 231 0.48 15.61 -0.93
N LYS A 232 -0.38 14.80 -1.56
CA LYS A 232 -1.81 14.75 -1.27
C LYS A 232 -2.11 14.37 0.19
N VAL A 233 -1.24 13.58 0.81
CA VAL A 233 -1.35 13.22 2.23
C VAL A 233 -0.47 14.09 3.13
N GLY A 234 -0.04 15.25 2.66
CA GLY A 234 0.70 16.23 3.47
C GLY A 234 2.07 15.76 3.93
N LEU A 235 2.67 14.76 3.27
CA LEU A 235 4.01 14.28 3.61
C LEU A 235 5.11 15.27 3.20
N LEU A 236 4.82 16.17 2.26
CA LEU A 236 5.78 17.17 1.75
C LEU A 236 5.67 18.52 2.48
N GLU A 237 4.96 18.59 3.62
CA GLU A 237 4.84 19.81 4.41
C GLU A 237 6.17 20.10 5.15
N ASP A 238 6.79 21.27 4.91
CA ASP A 238 8.11 21.62 5.43
C ASP A 238 8.20 21.76 6.96
N GLU A 239 7.08 21.88 7.68
CA GLU A 239 7.06 22.04 9.14
C GLU A 239 6.95 20.70 9.90
N ASP A 240 6.75 19.59 9.19
CA ASP A 240 6.52 18.27 9.80
C ASP A 240 7.78 17.39 9.69
N GLU A 241 8.64 17.43 10.71
CA GLU A 241 9.88 16.64 10.76
C GLU A 241 9.64 15.13 10.71
N GLU A 242 8.50 14.64 11.21
CA GLU A 242 8.14 13.22 11.09
C GLU A 242 7.78 12.88 9.63
N ALA A 243 7.06 13.77 8.95
CA ALA A 243 6.78 13.61 7.53
C ALA A 243 8.06 13.62 6.68
N LYS A 244 9.01 14.53 6.98
CA LYS A 244 10.33 14.57 6.31
C LYS A 244 11.10 13.26 6.49
N ASP A 245 11.08 12.65 7.67
CA ASP A 245 11.69 11.34 7.91
C ASP A 245 11.06 10.25 7.03
N ILE A 246 9.73 10.21 6.94
CA ILE A 246 9.00 9.27 6.09
C ILE A 246 9.38 9.46 4.62
N VAL A 247 9.39 10.71 4.12
CA VAL A 247 9.77 11.02 2.74
C VAL A 247 11.22 10.64 2.46
N ARG A 248 12.13 10.89 3.42
CA ARG A 248 13.54 10.47 3.31
C ARG A 248 13.64 8.96 3.15
N ARG A 249 12.93 8.17 3.97
CA ARG A 249 12.93 6.71 3.87
C ARG A 249 12.40 6.19 2.52
N ILE A 250 11.36 6.82 1.97
CA ILE A 250 10.87 6.48 0.62
C ILE A 250 11.92 6.85 -0.45
N THR A 251 12.56 8.02 -0.30
CA THR A 251 13.62 8.50 -1.19
C THR A 251 14.82 7.56 -1.19
N GLU A 252 15.21 7.03 -0.02
CA GLU A 252 16.28 6.02 0.12
C GLU A 252 15.95 4.76 -0.69
N LEU A 253 14.71 4.25 -0.63
CA LEU A 253 14.29 3.11 -1.47
C LEU A 253 14.41 3.41 -2.97
N VAL A 254 14.03 4.62 -3.39
CA VAL A 254 14.09 5.03 -4.80
C VAL A 254 15.53 5.25 -5.27
N ASP A 255 16.41 5.78 -4.41
CA ASP A 255 17.84 5.96 -4.65
C ASP A 255 18.58 4.61 -4.75
N GLU A 256 18.27 3.66 -3.86
CA GLU A 256 18.77 2.29 -3.96
C GLU A 256 18.33 1.63 -5.28
N LEU A 257 17.06 1.79 -5.67
CA LEU A 257 16.55 1.32 -6.95
C LEU A 257 17.28 1.98 -8.14
N GLU A 258 17.53 3.30 -8.10
CA GLU A 258 18.22 4.05 -9.15
C GLU A 258 19.65 3.52 -9.36
N LYS A 259 20.38 3.30 -8.27
CA LYS A 259 21.76 2.81 -8.28
C LYS A 259 21.85 1.35 -8.72
N GLY A 260 20.92 0.51 -8.25
CA GLY A 260 20.99 -0.95 -8.44
C GLY A 260 20.22 -1.50 -9.65
N THR A 261 19.30 -0.75 -10.26
CA THR A 261 18.48 -1.30 -11.35
C THR A 261 19.27 -1.54 -12.65
N THR A 262 19.01 -2.67 -13.30
CA THR A 262 19.54 -3.00 -14.63
C THR A 262 18.76 -2.32 -15.76
N SER A 263 17.58 -1.77 -15.49
CA SER A 263 16.70 -1.15 -16.49
C SER A 263 16.99 0.35 -16.65
N PRO A 264 17.42 0.82 -17.84
CA PRO A 264 17.67 2.24 -18.07
C PRO A 264 16.42 3.11 -17.86
N ALA A 265 15.24 2.60 -18.24
CA ALA A 265 13.98 3.33 -18.08
C ALA A 265 13.64 3.55 -16.60
N VAL A 266 13.83 2.53 -15.76
CA VAL A 266 13.62 2.63 -14.31
C VAL A 266 14.62 3.62 -13.73
N ARG A 267 15.91 3.51 -14.08
CA ARG A 267 16.96 4.43 -13.61
C ARG A 267 16.64 5.89 -13.92
N ILE A 268 16.27 6.17 -15.17
CA ILE A 268 15.90 7.52 -15.61
C ILE A 268 14.71 8.03 -14.81
N ARG A 269 13.66 7.21 -14.64
CA ARG A 269 12.45 7.65 -13.94
C ARG A 269 12.66 7.81 -12.44
N SER A 270 13.45 6.94 -11.81
CA SER A 270 13.87 7.09 -10.41
C SER A 270 14.57 8.43 -10.23
N LYS A 271 15.59 8.71 -11.04
CA LYS A 271 16.32 9.99 -11.01
C LYS A 271 15.41 11.20 -11.22
N GLN A 272 14.46 11.12 -12.14
CA GLN A 272 13.47 12.20 -12.35
C GLN A 272 12.62 12.42 -11.12
N SER A 273 12.11 11.36 -10.49
CA SER A 273 11.28 11.49 -9.28
C SER A 273 12.06 12.00 -8.06
N LEU A 274 13.35 11.67 -7.95
CA LEU A 274 14.25 12.17 -6.89
C LEU A 274 14.59 13.66 -7.06
N LEU A 275 14.49 14.18 -8.28
CA LEU A 275 14.71 15.59 -8.62
C LEU A 275 13.41 16.41 -8.61
N ASP A 276 12.30 15.87 -8.13
CA ASP A 276 11.04 16.61 -8.06
C ASP A 276 11.20 17.79 -7.08
N ASP A 277 10.90 19.00 -7.56
CA ASP A 277 11.07 20.25 -6.82
C ASP A 277 10.18 20.31 -5.56
N ARG A 278 9.11 19.49 -5.48
CA ARG A 278 8.25 19.45 -4.29
C ARG A 278 8.88 18.73 -3.10
N LEU A 279 9.98 18.00 -3.32
CA LEU A 279 10.64 17.26 -2.24
C LEU A 279 11.35 18.24 -1.28
N PRO A 280 11.14 18.11 0.05
CA PRO A 280 11.65 19.08 1.04
C PRO A 280 13.17 19.32 1.00
N PHE A 281 13.95 18.33 0.56
CA PHE A 281 15.40 18.41 0.47
C PHE A 281 15.91 19.02 -0.85
N ASN A 282 15.06 19.19 -1.87
CA ASN A 282 15.42 19.86 -3.12
C ASN A 282 15.15 21.39 -3.06
N ASN A 283 14.24 21.83 -2.19
CA ASN A 283 13.83 23.24 -2.05
C ASN A 283 14.80 24.15 -1.26
N ILE A 284 15.96 23.65 -0.84
CA ILE A 284 16.92 24.41 -0.02
C ILE A 284 17.50 25.62 -0.79
N ALA A 285 17.39 25.66 -2.13
CA ALA A 285 17.87 26.78 -2.94
C ALA A 285 16.90 27.98 -3.05
N GLY A 286 15.63 27.85 -2.60
CA GLY A 286 14.60 28.87 -2.82
C GLY A 286 14.43 29.90 -1.68
N SER A 287 14.92 29.62 -0.47
CA SER A 287 14.71 30.48 0.70
C SER A 287 15.79 31.55 0.92
N ASP A 288 16.96 31.42 0.29
CA ASP A 288 18.08 32.37 0.44
C ASP A 288 18.11 33.47 -0.65
N ALA A 289 17.21 33.45 -1.63
CA ALA A 289 17.21 34.41 -2.74
C ALA A 289 16.30 35.65 -2.50
N GLY A 290 15.73 35.80 -1.30
CA GLY A 290 14.73 36.82 -0.97
C GLY A 290 15.17 37.91 0.00
N SER A 291 16.43 37.95 0.40
CA SER A 291 16.94 38.93 1.35
C SER A 291 18.33 39.44 0.97
N GLU A 292 18.40 40.21 -0.12
CA GLU A 292 19.43 41.24 -0.34
C GLU A 292 18.78 42.50 -0.94
#